data_AF-A0A133UZ97-F1
#
_entry.id   AF-A0A133UZ97-F1
#
_cell.length_a   1.000
_cell.length_b   1.000
_cell.length_c   1.000
_cell.angle_alpha   90.00
_cell.angle_beta   90.00
_cell.angle_gamma   90.00
#
_symmetry.space_group_name_H-M   'P 1'
#
loop_
_entity.id
_entity.type
_entity.pdbx_description
1 polymer ?
#
loop_
_entity_poly.entity_id
_entity_poly.type
_entity_poly.pdbx_seq_one_letter_code
_entity_poly.pdbx_strand_id
1 'polypeptide(L)'
;MEERVAKILDVEEKESTELLNVTRENLKLYHSYLSKELSFPFDADVEDKYHEVRITNLSEFDDLPEPIFYGLLCEGRRERRKVVVPLGDVTVKRDGRNKQLVKDYRDWLWNYRYR
;
A
#
# COMPACT_ATOMS: atom_id res chain seq x y z
N MET A 1 7.04 -14.88 2.84
CA MET A 1 6.53 -13.60 2.29
C MET A 1 5.31 -13.87 1.43
N GLU A 2 5.45 -14.75 0.45
CA GLU A 2 4.36 -15.28 -0.38
C GLU A 2 3.24 -15.93 0.46
N GLU A 3 3.59 -16.72 1.49
CA GLU A 3 2.61 -17.36 2.38
C GLU A 3 1.65 -16.38 3.10
N ARG A 4 2.11 -15.18 3.46
CA ARG A 4 1.29 -14.20 4.18
C ARG A 4 0.34 -13.45 3.25
N VAL A 5 0.77 -13.20 2.01
CA VAL A 5 -0.06 -12.58 0.97
C VAL A 5 -1.14 -13.57 0.50
N ALA A 6 -0.78 -14.84 0.28
CA ALA A 6 -1.73 -15.89 -0.05
C ALA A 6 -2.83 -16.07 1.01
N LYS A 7 -2.48 -15.97 2.30
CA LYS A 7 -3.44 -16.05 3.40
C LYS A 7 -4.40 -14.87 3.51
N ILE A 8 -4.02 -13.69 3.00
CA ILE A 8 -4.91 -12.51 2.92
C ILE A 8 -5.95 -12.68 1.80
N LEU A 9 -5.62 -13.48 0.78
CA LEU A 9 -6.43 -13.64 -0.42
C LEU A 9 -7.32 -14.90 -0.41
N ASP A 10 -7.17 -15.78 0.60
CA ASP A 10 -8.00 -16.98 0.84
C ASP A 10 -8.00 -18.01 -0.30
N VAL A 11 -6.80 -18.38 -0.82
CA VAL A 11 -6.72 -19.23 -2.02
C VAL A 11 -5.66 -20.33 -1.97
N GLU A 12 -5.99 -21.51 -2.55
CA GLU A 12 -5.09 -22.65 -2.82
C GLU A 12 -3.93 -22.29 -3.79
N GLU A 13 -2.76 -22.91 -3.59
CA GLU A 13 -1.42 -22.62 -4.17
C GLU A 13 -1.31 -22.42 -5.70
N LYS A 14 -2.33 -22.78 -6.51
CA LYS A 14 -2.29 -22.65 -7.98
C LYS A 14 -2.80 -21.31 -8.51
N GLU A 15 -3.71 -20.65 -7.80
CA GLU A 15 -4.23 -19.31 -8.14
C GLU A 15 -3.30 -18.19 -7.63
N SER A 16 -2.28 -18.55 -6.85
CA SER A 16 -1.34 -17.62 -6.22
C SER A 16 -0.55 -16.79 -7.23
N THR A 17 -0.24 -17.33 -8.41
CA THR A 17 0.61 -16.63 -9.39
C THR A 17 -0.12 -15.49 -10.12
N GLU A 18 -1.42 -15.65 -10.40
CA GLU A 18 -2.24 -14.59 -11.01
C GLU A 18 -2.63 -13.52 -9.99
N LEU A 19 -2.82 -13.90 -8.73
CA LEU A 19 -3.03 -12.99 -7.60
C LEU A 19 -1.84 -12.10 -7.27
N LEU A 20 -0.65 -12.48 -7.73
CA LEU A 20 0.54 -11.67 -7.57
C LEU A 20 0.60 -10.52 -8.58
N ASN A 21 -0.08 -10.63 -9.73
CA ASN A 21 -0.07 -9.55 -10.71
C ASN A 21 -0.78 -8.30 -10.18
N VAL A 22 -0.22 -7.13 -10.48
CA VAL A 22 -0.80 -5.84 -10.07
C VAL A 22 -1.91 -5.47 -11.05
N THR A 23 -3.08 -6.07 -10.88
CA THR A 23 -4.31 -5.72 -11.60
C THR A 23 -5.17 -4.77 -10.78
N ARG A 24 -6.17 -4.16 -11.42
CA ARG A 24 -7.14 -3.31 -10.71
C ARG A 24 -7.96 -4.11 -9.71
N GLU A 25 -8.32 -5.35 -10.01
CA GLU A 25 -9.01 -6.23 -9.05
C GLU A 25 -8.14 -6.52 -7.82
N ASN A 26 -6.87 -6.89 -8.02
CA ASN A 26 -5.97 -7.24 -6.92
C ASN A 26 -5.63 -6.01 -6.06
N LEU A 27 -5.45 -4.83 -6.67
CA LEU A 27 -5.31 -3.58 -5.93
C LEU A 27 -6.56 -3.26 -5.09
N LYS A 28 -7.77 -3.55 -5.59
CA LYS A 28 -9.01 -3.34 -4.84
C LYS A 28 -9.10 -4.24 -3.61
N LEU A 29 -8.66 -5.50 -3.74
CA LEU A 29 -8.56 -6.43 -2.61
C LEU A 29 -7.56 -5.93 -1.56
N TYR A 30 -6.36 -5.53 -2.00
CA TYR A 30 -5.36 -4.94 -1.12
C TYR A 30 -5.84 -3.65 -0.43
N HIS A 31 -6.55 -2.79 -1.16
CA HIS A 31 -7.15 -1.58 -0.60
C HIS A 31 -8.15 -1.91 0.51
N SER A 32 -9.06 -2.85 0.26
CA SER A 32 -10.06 -3.27 1.26
C SER A 32 -9.41 -3.86 2.51
N TYR A 33 -8.35 -4.66 2.33
CA TYR A 33 -7.58 -5.22 3.42
C TYR A 33 -6.86 -4.13 4.24
N LEU A 34 -6.07 -3.28 3.58
CA LEU A 34 -5.27 -2.25 4.25
C LEU A 34 -6.13 -1.17 4.92
N SER A 35 -7.28 -0.83 4.34
CA SER A 35 -8.23 0.11 4.96
C SER A 35 -8.75 -0.36 6.32
N LYS A 36 -8.84 -1.68 6.54
CA LYS A 36 -9.28 -2.27 7.82
C LYS A 36 -8.13 -2.45 8.81
N GLU A 37 -6.93 -2.68 8.29
CA GLU A 37 -5.80 -3.17 9.08
C GLU A 37 -4.78 -2.09 9.44
N LEU A 38 -4.67 -1.04 8.63
CA LEU A 38 -3.82 0.11 8.95
C LEU A 38 -4.45 0.93 10.06
N SER A 39 -3.65 1.22 11.08
CA SER A 39 -4.05 2.11 12.17
C SER A 39 -3.59 3.53 11.87
N PHE A 40 -4.51 4.45 11.61
CA PHE A 40 -4.19 5.85 11.34
C PHE A 40 -4.36 6.73 12.60
N PRO A 41 -3.64 7.85 12.72
CA PRO A 41 -2.53 8.28 11.85
C PRO A 41 -1.20 7.61 12.23
N PHE A 42 -0.25 7.58 11.30
CA PHE A 42 1.12 7.11 11.56
C PHE A 42 2.17 7.98 10.86
N ASP A 43 3.36 8.04 11.43
CA ASP A 43 4.48 8.82 10.90
C ASP A 43 5.34 7.98 9.96
N ALA A 44 5.70 8.56 8.82
CA ALA A 44 6.44 7.92 7.76
C ALA A 44 7.38 8.89 7.05
N ASP A 45 8.28 8.34 6.25
CA ASP A 45 9.03 9.04 5.22
C ASP A 45 8.51 8.60 3.85
N VAL A 46 8.64 9.48 2.85
CA VAL A 46 8.27 9.22 1.46
C VAL A 46 9.54 9.28 0.63
N GLU A 47 9.85 8.17 -0.04
CA GLU A 47 11.06 7.97 -0.82
C GLU A 47 11.34 9.14 -1.78
N ASP A 48 12.56 9.66 -1.71
CA ASP A 48 13.10 10.75 -2.54
C ASP A 48 12.29 12.06 -2.61
N LYS A 49 11.30 12.27 -1.72
CA LYS A 49 10.41 13.44 -1.75
C LYS A 49 10.26 14.15 -0.42
N TYR A 50 9.90 13.42 0.63
CA TYR A 50 9.50 14.02 1.90
C TYR A 50 10.06 13.25 3.08
N HIS A 51 10.80 13.95 3.92
CA HIS A 51 11.04 13.52 5.29
C HIS A 51 9.86 13.98 6.16
N GLU A 52 9.40 13.08 7.02
CA GLU A 52 8.38 13.34 8.05
C GLU A 52 6.99 13.73 7.52
N VAL A 53 6.27 12.73 7.00
CA VAL A 53 4.86 12.85 6.64
C VAL A 53 4.02 12.08 7.66
N ARG A 54 2.98 12.73 8.20
CA ARG A 54 1.97 12.06 9.01
C ARG A 54 0.86 11.58 8.10
N ILE A 55 0.82 10.28 7.83
CA ILE A 55 -0.24 9.64 7.04
C ILE A 55 -1.50 9.59 7.89
N THR A 56 -2.61 10.10 7.35
CA THR A 56 -3.88 10.26 8.06
C THR A 56 -4.96 9.35 7.54
N ASN A 57 -4.91 8.92 6.27
CA ASN A 57 -5.85 7.97 5.72
C ASN A 57 -5.30 7.29 4.46
N LEU A 58 -5.92 6.18 4.05
CA LEU A 58 -5.80 5.67 2.69
C LEU A 58 -6.78 6.45 1.79
N SER A 59 -6.39 6.77 0.56
CA SER A 59 -7.29 7.42 -0.40
C SER A 59 -8.37 6.44 -0.87
N GLU A 60 -9.50 6.96 -1.32
CA GLU A 60 -10.55 6.12 -1.90
C GLU A 60 -10.05 5.40 -3.16
N PHE A 61 -10.49 4.16 -3.34
CA PHE A 61 -10.02 3.33 -4.46
C PHE A 61 -10.45 3.89 -5.83
N ASP A 62 -11.64 4.48 -5.88
CA ASP A 62 -12.20 5.03 -7.13
C ASP A 62 -11.48 6.32 -7.57
N ASP A 63 -10.71 6.95 -6.68
CA ASP A 63 -9.90 8.14 -6.96
C ASP A 63 -8.51 7.81 -7.52
N LEU A 64 -8.17 6.52 -7.65
CA LEU A 64 -6.85 6.11 -8.17
C LEU A 64 -6.71 6.46 -9.66
N PRO A 65 -5.63 7.15 -10.05
CA PRO A 65 -5.40 7.52 -11.44
C PRO A 65 -5.11 6.28 -12.29
N GLU A 66 -5.60 6.29 -13.53
CA GLU A 66 -5.17 5.35 -14.57
C GLU A 66 -3.95 5.93 -15.31
N PRO A 67 -2.90 5.13 -15.59
CA PRO A 67 -2.73 3.72 -15.24
C PRO A 67 -2.38 3.53 -13.76
N ILE A 68 -2.81 2.39 -13.19
CA ILE A 68 -2.58 1.96 -11.79
C ILE A 68 -1.10 1.75 -11.38
N PHE A 69 -0.15 2.25 -12.17
CA PHE A 69 1.30 2.11 -12.00
C PHE A 69 1.81 2.55 -10.62
N TYR A 70 1.19 3.59 -10.05
CA TYR A 70 1.54 4.12 -8.74
C TYR A 70 0.89 3.36 -7.59
N GLY A 71 0.02 2.39 -7.88
CA GLY A 71 -0.69 1.60 -6.88
C GLY A 71 -1.67 2.43 -6.05
N LEU A 72 -1.80 2.09 -4.77
CA LEU A 72 -2.68 2.75 -3.82
C LEU A 72 -2.08 4.08 -3.39
N LEU A 73 -2.93 5.09 -3.22
CA LEU A 73 -2.56 6.40 -2.70
C LEU A 73 -2.98 6.53 -1.24
N CYS A 74 -2.24 7.34 -0.49
CA CYS A 74 -2.59 7.71 0.87
C CYS A 74 -2.54 9.22 1.06
N GLU A 75 -3.41 9.70 1.94
CA GLU A 75 -3.45 11.09 2.35
C GLU A 75 -2.62 11.29 3.60
N GLY A 76 -1.90 12.40 3.63
CA GLY A 76 -1.13 12.80 4.79
C GLY A 76 -1.04 14.30 4.96
N ARG A 77 -0.29 14.67 5.99
CA ARG A 77 0.08 16.05 6.26
C ARG A 77 1.58 16.17 6.41
N ARG A 78 2.11 17.22 5.80
CA ARG A 78 3.46 17.72 6.04
C ARG A 78 3.34 19.18 6.45
N GLU A 79 3.85 19.51 7.63
CA GLU A 79 3.67 20.83 8.25
C GLU A 79 2.18 21.24 8.25
N ARG A 80 1.81 22.26 7.46
CA ARG A 80 0.44 22.78 7.33
C ARG A 80 -0.24 22.38 6.02
N ARG A 81 0.40 21.56 5.18
CA ARG A 81 -0.10 21.18 3.84
C ARG A 81 -0.61 19.74 3.85
N LYS A 82 -1.75 19.53 3.17
CA LYS A 82 -2.19 18.19 2.79
C LYS A 82 -1.31 17.70 1.64
N VAL A 83 -0.98 16.42 1.66
CA VAL A 83 -0.24 15.73 0.59
C VAL A 83 -0.94 14.42 0.27
N VAL A 84 -0.86 14.01 -0.99
CA VAL A 84 -1.28 12.68 -1.45
C VAL A 84 -0.03 12.02 -2.03
N VAL A 85 0.30 10.82 -1.56
CA VAL A 85 1.51 10.11 -1.97
C VAL A 85 1.22 8.63 -2.24
N PRO A 86 1.95 7.98 -3.15
CA PRO A 86 1.84 6.54 -3.35
C PRO A 86 2.23 5.79 -2.09
N LEU A 87 1.39 4.85 -1.65
CA LEU A 87 1.70 3.99 -0.51
C LEU A 87 2.93 3.12 -0.77
N GLY A 88 3.21 2.82 -2.04
CA GLY A 88 4.42 2.12 -2.48
C GLY A 88 5.71 2.90 -2.20
N ASP A 89 5.65 4.22 -2.02
CA ASP A 89 6.79 5.09 -1.74
C ASP A 89 6.95 5.36 -0.23
N VAL A 90 6.03 4.85 0.61
CA VAL A 90 5.96 5.16 2.04
C VAL A 90 6.81 4.18 2.87
N THR A 91 7.63 4.72 3.76
CA THR A 91 8.36 3.95 4.78
C THR A 91 7.93 4.39 6.18
N VAL A 92 7.25 3.50 6.91
CA VAL A 92 6.78 3.78 8.28
C VAL A 92 7.97 3.85 9.24
N LYS A 93 8.06 4.92 10.03
CA LYS A 93 9.19 5.18 10.94
C LYS A 93 9.23 4.22 12.12
N ARG A 94 8.08 4.05 12.80
CA ARG A 94 7.98 3.24 14.02
C ARG A 94 7.75 1.78 13.69
N ASP A 95 8.42 0.89 14.41
CA ASP A 95 8.14 -0.54 14.35
C ASP A 95 6.70 -0.85 14.81
N GLY A 96 6.09 -1.87 14.20
CA GLY A 96 4.73 -2.30 14.52
C GLY A 96 3.97 -2.82 13.31
N ARG A 97 2.66 -3.05 13.49
CA ARG A 97 1.79 -3.65 12.47
C ARG A 97 1.79 -2.85 11.16
N ASN A 98 1.66 -1.52 11.22
CA ASN A 98 1.67 -0.68 10.02
C ASN A 98 2.96 -0.81 9.22
N LYS A 99 4.13 -0.88 9.88
CA LYS A 99 5.42 -1.02 9.18
C LYS A 99 5.47 -2.33 8.40
N GLN A 100 4.98 -3.41 8.99
CA GLN A 100 4.90 -4.70 8.30
C GLN A 100 3.91 -4.65 7.14
N LEU A 101 2.69 -4.13 7.35
CA LEU A 101 1.65 -4.06 6.32
C LEU A 101 2.06 -3.21 5.11
N VAL A 102 2.60 -2.02 5.36
CA VAL A 102 3.08 -1.12 4.30
C VAL A 102 4.25 -1.74 3.55
N LYS A 103 5.18 -2.39 4.27
CA LYS A 103 6.30 -3.11 3.64
C LYS A 103 5.81 -4.27 2.77
N ASP A 104 4.88 -5.10 3.27
CA ASP A 104 4.34 -6.23 2.52
C ASP A 104 3.66 -5.76 1.22
N TYR A 105 2.86 -4.69 1.31
CA TYR A 105 2.24 -4.06 0.14
C TYR A 105 3.27 -3.53 -0.85
N ARG A 106 4.24 -2.75 -0.35
CA ARG A 106 5.29 -2.16 -1.18
C ARG A 106 6.04 -3.25 -1.94
N ASP A 107 6.51 -4.26 -1.22
CA ASP A 107 7.29 -5.32 -1.83
C ASP A 107 6.46 -6.12 -2.86
N TRP A 108 5.16 -6.33 -2.63
CA TRP A 108 4.26 -6.88 -3.64
C TRP A 108 4.16 -5.97 -4.87
N LEU A 109 3.85 -4.68 -4.70
CA LEU A 109 3.69 -3.75 -5.81
C LEU A 109 4.94 -3.72 -6.71
N TRP A 110 6.13 -3.49 -6.13
CA TRP A 110 7.35 -3.29 -6.92
C TRP A 110 7.87 -4.58 -7.57
N ASN A 111 7.62 -5.75 -6.98
CA ASN A 111 8.04 -7.03 -7.57
C ASN A 111 7.15 -7.50 -8.72
N TYR A 112 5.90 -7.03 -8.79
CA TYR A 112 4.90 -7.59 -9.69
C TYR A 112 4.24 -6.59 -10.65
N ARG A 113 4.45 -5.27 -10.50
CA ARG A 113 3.83 -4.24 -11.36
C ARG A 113 4.21 -4.24 -12.85
N TYR A 114 5.21 -5.03 -13.23
CA TYR A 114 5.70 -5.16 -14.60
C TYR A 114 5.54 -6.57 -15.18
N ARG A 115 4.84 -7.45 -14.47
CA ARG A 115 4.57 -8.80 -14.93
C ARG A 115 3.28 -8.86 -15.74
#